data_AF-A0A2S7IHZ8-F1
#
_entry.id   AF-A0A2S7IHZ8-F1
#
_cell.length_a   1.000
_cell.length_b   1.000
_cell.length_c   1.000
_cell.angle_alpha   90.00
_cell.angle_beta   90.00
_cell.angle_gamma   90.00
#
_symmetry.space_group_name_H-M   'P 1'
#
loop_
_entity.id
_entity.type
_entity.pdbx_description
1 polymer ?
#
loop_
_entity_poly.entity_id
_entity_poly.type
_entity_poly.pdbx_seq_one_letter_code
_entity_poly.pdbx_strand_id
1 'polypeptide(L)'
;MKAHLFAIGMMLVLASCQSSPKKQEAQAAATDTTLITAEETQVIENPSDAYFDQALIALQTKAPEAAVKDMESGIAALQQEGRNLKGENLTNFNNHLKDLEKLVERAKEKKLTEDELNQAVTAAELTVGHQAIEDILVLPEVTTDPLKVTLNDLEKHVGKLDKTSKDEGLKLISTARTSLESREKATKEEAKKMDERLRQDLKNIQAYIKKHA
;
A
#
# COMPACT_ATOMS: atom_id res chain seq x y z
N MET A 1 18.60 68.02 -56.95
CA MET A 1 17.80 69.27 -56.84
C MET A 1 17.43 69.48 -55.38
N LYS A 2 17.11 70.74 -55.03
CA LYS A 2 16.63 71.32 -53.75
C LYS A 2 16.08 70.38 -52.66
N ALA A 3 16.38 70.72 -51.39
CA ALA A 3 15.83 70.13 -50.17
C ALA A 3 15.15 71.19 -49.27
N HIS A 4 14.22 70.78 -48.41
CA HIS A 4 13.75 71.41 -47.14
C HIS A 4 13.16 70.26 -46.27
N LEU A 5 13.36 70.09 -44.95
CA LEU A 5 13.07 70.93 -43.75
C LEU A 5 11.57 71.19 -43.55
N PHE A 6 10.92 71.12 -42.36
CA PHE A 6 11.29 70.88 -40.92
C PHE A 6 10.31 69.82 -40.31
N ALA A 7 10.19 69.42 -39.02
CA ALA A 7 10.72 69.69 -37.65
C ALA A 7 10.67 68.33 -36.85
N ILE A 8 11.20 68.07 -35.64
CA ILE A 8 11.64 68.79 -34.40
C ILE A 8 10.56 68.96 -33.30
N GLY A 9 10.84 68.47 -32.08
CA GLY A 9 10.02 68.55 -30.83
C GLY A 9 9.63 67.16 -30.27
N MET A 10 10.24 66.52 -29.26
CA MET A 10 11.07 66.89 -28.10
C MET A 10 10.32 67.44 -26.86
N MET A 11 10.16 66.60 -25.83
CA MET A 11 10.31 67.02 -24.43
C MET A 11 10.69 65.84 -23.51
N LEU A 12 11.66 66.08 -22.62
CA LEU A 12 12.04 65.24 -21.49
C LEU A 12 11.58 65.96 -20.22
N VAL A 13 11.08 65.22 -19.22
CA VAL A 13 11.11 65.65 -17.82
C VAL A 13 11.50 64.46 -16.94
N LEU A 14 12.67 64.56 -16.30
CA LEU A 14 13.02 63.74 -15.15
C LEU A 14 12.54 64.47 -13.89
N ALA A 15 11.93 63.74 -12.95
CA ALA A 15 11.51 64.27 -11.66
C ALA A 15 12.06 63.40 -10.52
N SER A 16 13.30 63.68 -10.11
CA SER A 16 13.94 63.05 -8.96
C SER A 16 13.63 63.83 -7.67
N CYS A 17 12.81 63.28 -6.78
CA CYS A 17 12.69 63.76 -5.40
C CYS A 17 13.42 62.81 -4.45
N GLN A 18 14.25 63.37 -3.57
CA GLN A 18 15.19 62.64 -2.72
C GLN A 18 14.94 62.97 -1.25
N SER A 19 14.34 62.04 -0.49
CA SER A 19 14.23 62.17 0.97
C SER A 19 14.08 60.80 1.68
N SER A 20 15.19 60.33 2.24
CA SER A 20 15.24 59.34 3.33
C SER A 20 15.50 60.08 4.65
N PRO A 21 15.39 59.46 5.85
CA PRO A 21 15.04 58.07 6.14
C PRO A 21 13.94 57.89 7.21
N LYS A 22 13.45 56.66 7.36
CA LYS A 22 13.04 56.12 8.67
C LYS A 22 13.33 54.62 8.74
N LYS A 23 13.74 54.14 9.91
CA LYS A 23 13.96 52.71 10.17
C LYS A 23 12.64 51.95 10.07
N GLN A 24 12.67 50.79 9.43
CA GLN A 24 11.85 49.65 9.84
C GLN A 24 12.66 48.37 9.62
N GLU A 25 12.75 47.55 10.66
CA GLU A 25 13.66 46.40 10.71
C GLU A 25 12.98 45.19 10.07
N ALA A 26 13.28 44.94 8.80
CA ALA A 26 12.98 43.65 8.17
C ALA A 26 13.98 42.63 8.70
N GLN A 27 13.53 41.75 9.60
CA GLN A 27 14.35 40.67 10.12
C GLN A 27 14.80 39.77 8.96
N ALA A 28 16.12 39.58 8.82
CA ALA A 28 16.65 38.52 8.00
C ALA A 28 16.31 37.20 8.70
N ALA A 29 15.22 36.55 8.26
CA ALA A 29 14.95 35.17 8.62
C ALA A 29 16.08 34.31 8.06
N ALA A 30 17.02 33.92 8.92
CA ALA A 30 18.04 32.96 8.57
C ALA A 30 17.34 31.62 8.32
N THR A 31 17.20 31.24 7.06
CA THR A 31 16.64 29.94 6.68
C THR A 31 17.56 28.87 7.23
N ASP A 32 17.12 28.17 8.27
CA ASP A 32 17.86 27.07 8.87
C ASP A 32 17.94 25.92 7.86
N THR A 33 19.10 25.75 7.23
CA THR A 33 19.38 24.66 6.29
C THR A 33 19.97 23.43 6.99
N THR A 34 19.61 23.21 8.26
CA THR A 34 19.81 21.91 8.92
C THR A 34 18.93 20.88 8.23
N LEU A 35 19.51 20.20 7.23
CA LEU A 35 18.95 18.99 6.67
C LEU A 35 18.92 17.91 7.75
N ILE A 36 17.79 17.83 8.47
CA ILE A 36 17.41 16.63 9.19
C ILE A 36 17.26 15.55 8.11
N THR A 37 18.22 14.63 8.06
CA THR A 37 18.05 13.40 7.29
C THR A 37 16.79 12.73 7.82
N ALA A 38 15.73 12.72 7.02
CA ALA A 38 14.60 11.85 7.31
C ALA A 38 15.16 10.43 7.31
N GLU A 39 15.09 9.74 8.45
CA GLU A 39 15.29 8.30 8.46
C GLU A 39 14.27 7.72 7.47
N GLU A 40 14.75 6.94 6.51
CA GLU A 40 13.86 6.17 5.64
C GLU A 40 13.19 5.11 6.51
N THR A 41 12.09 5.47 7.16
CA THR A 41 11.16 4.52 7.75
C THR A 41 10.74 3.59 6.63
N GLN A 42 11.32 2.39 6.62
CA GLN A 42 10.87 1.34 5.73
C GLN A 42 9.37 1.21 5.94
N VAL A 43 8.61 1.50 4.87
CA VAL A 43 7.18 1.25 4.87
C VAL A 43 7.05 -0.26 4.93
N ILE A 44 6.77 -0.77 6.14
CA ILE A 44 6.37 -2.15 6.32
C ILE A 44 5.02 -2.25 5.63
N GLU A 45 5.02 -2.81 4.43
CA GLU A 45 3.81 -3.21 3.72
C GLU A 45 3.14 -4.29 4.58
N ASN A 46 1.86 -4.06 4.91
CA ASN A 46 1.05 -4.78 5.91
C ASN A 46 1.71 -4.89 7.32
N PRO A 47 1.69 -3.83 8.14
CA PRO A 47 2.18 -3.86 9.52
C PRO A 47 1.56 -4.96 10.41
N SER A 48 0.34 -5.43 10.12
CA SER A 48 -0.29 -6.60 10.75
C SER A 48 0.62 -7.83 10.82
N ASP A 49 1.32 -8.07 9.73
CA ASP A 49 1.92 -9.34 9.37
C ASP A 49 3.22 -9.58 10.18
N ALA A 50 3.92 -8.50 10.51
CA ALA A 50 5.02 -8.50 11.47
C ALA A 50 4.56 -8.85 12.89
N TYR A 51 3.41 -8.33 13.34
CA TYR A 51 2.85 -8.64 14.66
C TYR A 51 2.35 -10.08 14.75
N PHE A 52 1.67 -10.58 13.72
CA PHE A 52 1.18 -11.96 13.70
C PHE A 52 2.32 -12.99 13.60
N ASP A 53 3.40 -12.71 12.86
CA ASP A 53 4.58 -13.56 12.86
C ASP A 53 5.30 -13.57 14.24
N GLN A 54 5.35 -12.44 14.97
CA GLN A 54 5.82 -12.44 16.37
C GLN A 54 4.89 -13.23 17.30
N ALA A 55 3.57 -13.11 17.14
CA ALA A 55 2.61 -13.88 17.95
C ALA A 55 2.75 -15.39 17.74
N LEU A 56 3.01 -15.86 16.52
CA LEU A 56 3.32 -17.27 16.23
C LEU A 56 4.61 -17.73 16.93
N ILE A 57 5.68 -16.92 16.90
CA ILE A 57 6.94 -17.20 17.63
C ILE A 57 6.69 -17.23 19.17
N ALA A 58 5.82 -16.36 19.68
CA ALA A 58 5.45 -16.34 21.09
C ALA A 58 4.62 -17.59 21.51
N LEU A 59 3.78 -18.14 20.62
CA LEU A 59 3.12 -19.43 20.85
C LEU A 59 4.14 -20.59 20.86
N GLN A 60 5.04 -20.65 19.88
CA GLN A 60 6.12 -21.65 19.80
C GLN A 60 6.99 -21.69 21.07
N THR A 61 7.39 -20.50 21.55
CA THR A 61 8.21 -20.32 22.75
C THR A 61 7.42 -20.41 24.06
N LYS A 62 6.10 -20.63 24.00
CA LYS A 62 5.18 -20.75 25.14
C LYS A 62 5.15 -19.50 26.04
N ALA A 63 5.18 -18.33 25.41
CA ALA A 63 5.04 -17.01 26.02
C ALA A 63 3.66 -16.40 25.67
N PRO A 64 2.53 -16.95 26.17
CA PRO A 64 1.19 -16.53 25.76
C PRO A 64 0.88 -15.07 26.12
N GLU A 65 1.50 -14.52 27.16
CA GLU A 65 1.37 -13.09 27.52
C GLU A 65 1.97 -12.16 26.45
N ALA A 66 3.01 -12.61 25.73
CA ALA A 66 3.53 -11.90 24.55
C ALA A 66 2.63 -12.16 23.32
N ALA A 67 2.23 -13.41 23.09
CA ALA A 67 1.34 -13.77 21.98
C ALA A 67 0.04 -12.97 21.99
N VAL A 68 -0.59 -12.79 23.17
CA VAL A 68 -1.78 -11.95 23.36
C VAL A 68 -1.52 -10.50 22.95
N LYS A 69 -0.45 -9.89 23.46
CA LYS A 69 -0.09 -8.49 23.16
C LYS A 69 0.14 -8.28 21.65
N ASP A 70 0.87 -9.20 21.02
CA ASP A 70 1.23 -9.08 19.62
C ASP A 70 0.04 -9.43 18.71
N MET A 71 -0.86 -10.34 19.11
CA MET A 71 -2.16 -10.53 18.44
C MET A 71 -3.05 -9.29 18.55
N GLU A 72 -3.19 -8.69 19.73
CA GLU A 72 -3.98 -7.46 19.93
C GLU A 72 -3.41 -6.29 19.10
N SER A 73 -2.08 -6.24 18.91
CA SER A 73 -1.41 -5.28 18.02
C SER A 73 -1.64 -5.57 16.53
N GLY A 74 -1.55 -6.85 16.12
CA GLY A 74 -1.79 -7.29 14.75
C GLY A 74 -3.24 -7.09 14.30
N ILE A 75 -4.20 -7.36 15.18
CA ILE A 75 -5.64 -7.08 14.93
C ILE A 75 -5.88 -5.59 14.69
N ALA A 76 -5.26 -4.70 15.48
CA ALA A 76 -5.40 -3.26 15.32
C ALA A 76 -4.77 -2.74 14.01
N ALA A 77 -3.60 -3.27 13.62
CA ALA A 77 -2.96 -2.96 12.34
C ALA A 77 -3.78 -3.48 11.14
N LEU A 78 -4.22 -4.73 11.20
CA LEU A 78 -5.07 -5.36 10.19
C LEU A 78 -6.39 -4.62 10.00
N GLN A 79 -7.05 -4.22 11.10
CA GLN A 79 -8.24 -3.36 11.03
C GLN A 79 -7.95 -2.00 10.37
N GLN A 80 -6.73 -1.48 10.52
CA GLN A 80 -6.32 -0.24 9.86
C GLN A 80 -6.04 -0.42 8.36
N GLU A 81 -5.53 -1.57 7.92
CA GLU A 81 -5.37 -1.94 6.51
C GLU A 81 -6.75 -2.17 5.86
N GLY A 82 -7.61 -2.96 6.52
CA GLY A 82 -8.98 -3.27 6.11
C GLY A 82 -9.99 -2.11 6.14
N ARG A 83 -9.58 -0.88 6.50
CA ARG A 83 -10.49 0.29 6.63
C ARG A 83 -11.29 0.63 5.37
N ASN A 84 -10.79 0.22 4.20
CA ASN A 84 -11.32 0.58 2.88
C ASN A 84 -12.09 -0.56 2.21
N LEU A 85 -12.26 -1.71 2.88
CA LEU A 85 -13.01 -2.85 2.36
C LEU A 85 -14.49 -2.51 2.13
N LYS A 86 -15.11 -3.16 1.13
CA LYS A 86 -16.49 -2.87 0.72
C LYS A 86 -17.31 -4.16 0.62
N GLY A 87 -18.64 -4.03 0.68
CA GLY A 87 -19.59 -5.10 0.36
C GLY A 87 -19.34 -6.45 1.07
N GLU A 88 -19.19 -7.50 0.28
CA GLU A 88 -18.94 -8.87 0.75
C GLU A 88 -17.59 -8.98 1.47
N ASN A 89 -16.52 -8.38 0.94
CA ASN A 89 -15.18 -8.42 1.53
C ASN A 89 -15.16 -7.77 2.92
N LEU A 90 -15.82 -6.62 3.08
CA LEU A 90 -16.01 -5.98 4.39
C LEU A 90 -16.80 -6.88 5.36
N THR A 91 -17.76 -7.64 4.86
CA THR A 91 -18.60 -8.52 5.69
C THR A 91 -17.79 -9.73 6.18
N ASN A 92 -17.03 -10.37 5.31
CA ASN A 92 -16.16 -11.51 5.63
C ASN A 92 -15.02 -11.08 6.58
N PHE A 93 -14.34 -9.99 6.26
CA PHE A 93 -13.29 -9.41 7.10
C PHE A 93 -13.76 -9.08 8.52
N ASN A 94 -14.94 -8.47 8.66
CA ASN A 94 -15.55 -8.21 9.97
C ASN A 94 -15.97 -9.49 10.71
N ASN A 95 -15.96 -10.67 10.08
CA ASN A 95 -16.12 -11.96 10.77
C ASN A 95 -14.75 -12.53 11.14
N HIS A 96 -13.76 -12.50 10.25
CA HIS A 96 -12.39 -12.93 10.55
C HIS A 96 -11.76 -12.13 11.71
N LEU A 97 -11.99 -10.80 11.79
CA LEU A 97 -11.57 -10.00 12.95
C LEU A 97 -12.20 -10.52 14.26
N LYS A 98 -13.50 -10.83 14.27
CA LYS A 98 -14.18 -11.40 15.45
C LYS A 98 -13.70 -12.80 15.80
N ASP A 99 -13.22 -13.57 14.84
CA ASP A 99 -12.62 -14.87 15.09
C ASP A 99 -11.20 -14.72 15.68
N LEU A 100 -10.39 -13.80 15.15
CA LEU A 100 -9.11 -13.40 15.75
C LEU A 100 -9.28 -12.88 17.20
N GLU A 101 -10.29 -12.05 17.47
CA GLU A 101 -10.66 -11.59 18.82
C GLU A 101 -10.96 -12.78 19.77
N LYS A 102 -11.66 -13.82 19.30
CA LYS A 102 -11.90 -15.05 20.10
C LYS A 102 -10.61 -15.85 20.31
N LEU A 103 -9.69 -15.85 19.34
CA LEU A 103 -8.39 -16.50 19.50
C LEU A 103 -7.51 -15.79 20.54
N VAL A 104 -7.61 -14.47 20.71
CA VAL A 104 -6.93 -13.73 21.79
C VAL A 104 -7.33 -14.30 23.17
N GLU A 105 -8.63 -14.55 23.40
CA GLU A 105 -9.08 -15.16 24.66
C GLU A 105 -8.57 -16.60 24.82
N ARG A 106 -8.48 -17.37 23.74
CA ARG A 106 -7.85 -18.70 23.76
C ARG A 106 -6.34 -18.65 24.03
N ALA A 107 -5.64 -17.58 23.62
CA ALA A 107 -4.24 -17.34 23.97
C ALA A 107 -4.09 -17.02 25.46
N LYS A 108 -4.97 -16.17 26.02
CA LYS A 108 -5.05 -15.89 27.48
C LYS A 108 -5.29 -17.17 28.29
N GLU A 109 -6.16 -18.07 27.80
CA GLU A 109 -6.40 -19.39 28.39
C GLU A 109 -5.27 -20.42 28.15
N LYS A 110 -4.25 -20.10 27.34
CA LYS A 110 -3.15 -21.01 26.95
C LYS A 110 -3.63 -22.25 26.16
N LYS A 111 -4.70 -22.08 25.38
CA LYS A 111 -5.38 -23.10 24.54
C LYS A 111 -5.35 -22.80 23.03
N LEU A 112 -4.72 -21.71 22.59
CA LEU A 112 -4.53 -21.38 21.18
C LEU A 112 -3.36 -22.18 20.59
N THR A 113 -3.52 -22.75 19.39
CA THR A 113 -2.40 -23.32 18.63
C THR A 113 -1.89 -22.36 17.56
N GLU A 114 -0.66 -22.60 17.09
CA GLU A 114 -0.08 -21.89 15.93
C GLU A 114 -0.95 -22.07 14.67
N ASP A 115 -1.43 -23.28 14.41
CA ASP A 115 -2.27 -23.59 13.25
C ASP A 115 -3.59 -22.79 13.26
N GLU A 116 -4.23 -22.66 14.43
CA GLU A 116 -5.48 -21.90 14.59
C GLU A 116 -5.27 -20.41 14.33
N LEU A 117 -4.19 -19.83 14.86
CA LEU A 117 -3.83 -18.43 14.60
C LEU A 117 -3.49 -18.22 13.12
N ASN A 118 -2.62 -19.08 12.58
CA ASN A 118 -2.14 -19.01 11.20
C ASN A 118 -3.30 -19.12 10.18
N GLN A 119 -4.29 -19.99 10.42
CA GLN A 119 -5.50 -20.10 9.60
C GLN A 119 -6.36 -18.83 9.65
N ALA A 120 -6.65 -18.31 10.85
CA ALA A 120 -7.50 -17.13 11.01
C ALA A 120 -6.87 -15.86 10.42
N VAL A 121 -5.56 -15.66 10.61
CA VAL A 121 -4.80 -14.56 9.97
C VAL A 121 -4.83 -14.74 8.45
N THR A 122 -4.54 -15.94 7.94
CA THR A 122 -4.51 -16.19 6.49
C THR A 122 -5.85 -15.87 5.81
N ALA A 123 -7.00 -16.26 6.39
CA ALA A 123 -8.31 -15.93 5.80
C ALA A 123 -8.60 -14.42 5.79
N ALA A 124 -8.22 -13.70 6.86
CA ALA A 124 -8.39 -12.25 6.94
C ALA A 124 -7.53 -11.51 5.92
N GLU A 125 -6.24 -11.87 5.81
CA GLU A 125 -5.27 -11.23 4.91
C GLU A 125 -5.55 -11.54 3.43
N LEU A 126 -6.00 -12.77 3.12
CA LEU A 126 -6.50 -13.10 1.79
C LEU A 126 -7.72 -12.21 1.43
N THR A 127 -8.60 -11.90 2.38
CA THR A 127 -9.73 -10.98 2.14
C THR A 127 -9.27 -9.54 1.87
N VAL A 128 -8.19 -9.08 2.50
CA VAL A 128 -7.57 -7.77 2.20
C VAL A 128 -6.99 -7.77 0.78
N GLY A 129 -6.16 -8.77 0.44
CA GLY A 129 -5.60 -8.92 -0.90
C GLY A 129 -6.65 -9.12 -2.01
N HIS A 130 -7.81 -9.71 -1.68
CA HIS A 130 -8.94 -9.82 -2.61
C HIS A 130 -9.53 -8.45 -2.99
N GLN A 131 -9.73 -7.55 -2.02
CA GLN A 131 -10.17 -6.18 -2.31
C GLN A 131 -9.09 -5.38 -3.04
N ALA A 132 -7.80 -5.58 -2.73
CA ALA A 132 -6.70 -4.95 -3.46
C ALA A 132 -6.75 -5.32 -4.95
N ILE A 133 -7.02 -6.59 -5.28
CA ILE A 133 -7.24 -7.01 -6.67
C ILE A 133 -8.53 -6.40 -7.26
N GLU A 134 -9.65 -6.33 -6.53
CA GLU A 134 -10.86 -5.64 -7.02
C GLU A 134 -10.58 -4.17 -7.38
N ASP A 135 -9.91 -3.44 -6.47
CA ASP A 135 -9.60 -2.02 -6.61
C ASP A 135 -8.59 -1.77 -7.76
N ILE A 136 -7.65 -2.70 -8.01
CA ILE A 136 -6.76 -2.69 -9.20
C ILE A 136 -7.56 -2.98 -10.49
N LEU A 137 -8.50 -3.94 -10.47
CA LEU A 137 -9.24 -4.38 -11.65
C LEU A 137 -10.21 -3.32 -12.20
N VAL A 138 -10.65 -2.36 -11.37
CA VAL A 138 -11.49 -1.22 -11.81
C VAL A 138 -10.68 -0.04 -12.36
N LEU A 139 -9.35 -0.04 -12.28
CA LEU A 139 -8.51 1.03 -12.84
C LEU A 139 -8.49 0.97 -14.39
N PRO A 140 -8.48 2.13 -15.09
CA PRO A 140 -8.36 2.17 -16.56
C PRO A 140 -7.10 1.49 -17.11
N GLU A 141 -5.99 1.56 -16.38
CA GLU A 141 -4.72 0.88 -16.67
C GLU A 141 -4.23 0.23 -15.36
N VAL A 142 -3.68 -0.99 -15.42
CA VAL A 142 -3.17 -1.67 -14.22
C VAL A 142 -1.92 -0.96 -13.70
N THR A 143 -1.93 -0.57 -12.41
CA THR A 143 -0.77 -0.01 -11.72
C THR A 143 0.20 -1.12 -11.30
N THR A 144 1.44 -1.04 -11.76
CA THR A 144 2.44 -2.10 -11.59
C THR A 144 2.80 -2.34 -10.12
N ASP A 145 3.20 -1.29 -9.41
CA ASP A 145 3.84 -1.47 -8.10
C ASP A 145 2.85 -1.88 -6.99
N PRO A 146 1.64 -1.29 -6.86
CA PRO A 146 0.61 -1.80 -5.94
C PRO A 146 0.23 -3.25 -6.21
N LEU A 147 0.29 -3.69 -7.49
CA LEU A 147 0.05 -5.09 -7.83
C LEU A 147 1.22 -6.00 -7.44
N LYS A 148 2.48 -5.54 -7.53
CA LYS A 148 3.64 -6.30 -7.05
C LYS A 148 3.55 -6.55 -5.55
N VAL A 149 3.21 -5.52 -4.77
CA VAL A 149 2.94 -5.63 -3.31
C VAL A 149 1.84 -6.66 -3.06
N THR A 150 0.65 -6.45 -3.63
CA THR A 150 -0.51 -7.36 -3.49
C THR A 150 -0.17 -8.82 -3.83
N LEU A 151 0.65 -9.08 -4.85
CA LEU A 151 1.05 -10.44 -5.25
C LEU A 151 2.13 -11.05 -4.33
N ASN A 152 2.94 -10.24 -3.63
CA ASN A 152 3.88 -10.71 -2.62
C ASN A 152 3.14 -11.11 -1.33
N ASP A 153 2.19 -10.28 -0.90
CA ASP A 153 1.39 -10.51 0.31
C ASP A 153 0.57 -11.79 0.14
N LEU A 154 -0.16 -11.90 -0.97
CA LEU A 154 -0.91 -13.10 -1.32
C LEU A 154 0.00 -14.33 -1.44
N GLU A 155 1.25 -14.21 -1.90
CA GLU A 155 2.20 -15.34 -1.89
C GLU A 155 2.56 -15.78 -0.47
N LYS A 156 2.75 -14.84 0.46
CA LYS A 156 3.04 -15.14 1.86
C LYS A 156 1.88 -15.90 2.53
N HIS A 157 0.65 -15.41 2.36
CA HIS A 157 -0.54 -15.99 2.98
C HIS A 157 -0.99 -17.29 2.30
N VAL A 158 -0.95 -17.38 0.96
CA VAL A 158 -1.12 -18.67 0.26
C VAL A 158 -0.02 -19.67 0.66
N GLY A 159 1.20 -19.18 0.92
CA GLY A 159 2.30 -19.97 1.45
C GLY A 159 2.04 -20.59 2.83
N LYS A 160 1.06 -20.08 3.59
CA LYS A 160 0.63 -20.53 4.93
C LYS A 160 -0.54 -21.55 4.89
N LEU A 161 -1.12 -21.85 3.72
CA LEU A 161 -2.25 -22.80 3.53
C LEU A 161 -1.82 -24.28 3.44
N ASP A 162 -2.80 -25.20 3.42
CA ASP A 162 -2.59 -26.61 3.13
C ASP A 162 -1.94 -26.82 1.76
N LYS A 163 -1.25 -27.94 1.57
CA LYS A 163 -0.46 -28.20 0.35
C LYS A 163 -1.28 -28.04 -0.95
N THR A 164 -2.51 -28.52 -1.00
CA THR A 164 -3.32 -28.51 -2.24
C THR A 164 -3.69 -27.08 -2.61
N SER A 165 -4.22 -26.34 -1.65
CA SER A 165 -4.60 -24.94 -1.83
C SER A 165 -3.38 -24.06 -2.10
N LYS A 166 -2.24 -24.33 -1.44
CA LYS A 166 -0.96 -23.67 -1.66
C LYS A 166 -0.40 -23.90 -3.06
N ASP A 167 -0.30 -25.15 -3.50
CA ASP A 167 0.22 -25.50 -4.84
C ASP A 167 -0.66 -24.91 -5.97
N GLU A 168 -1.98 -24.79 -5.74
CA GLU A 168 -2.92 -24.11 -6.63
C GLU A 168 -2.72 -22.58 -6.66
N GLY A 169 -2.70 -21.92 -5.49
CA GLY A 169 -2.60 -20.47 -5.37
C GLY A 169 -1.25 -19.90 -5.82
N LEU A 170 -0.14 -20.55 -5.44
CA LEU A 170 1.21 -20.12 -5.85
C LEU A 170 1.37 -20.17 -7.37
N LYS A 171 0.75 -21.15 -8.04
CA LYS A 171 0.72 -21.25 -9.50
C LYS A 171 -0.06 -20.10 -10.15
N LEU A 172 -1.18 -19.69 -9.56
CA LEU A 172 -1.97 -18.55 -10.05
C LEU A 172 -1.20 -17.23 -9.88
N ILE A 173 -0.58 -17.01 -8.71
CA ILE A 173 0.24 -15.82 -8.42
C ILE A 173 1.46 -15.76 -9.35
N SER A 174 2.17 -16.87 -9.54
CA SER A 174 3.29 -16.97 -10.49
C SER A 174 2.87 -16.68 -11.93
N THR A 175 1.66 -17.11 -12.34
CA THR A 175 1.10 -16.80 -13.67
C THR A 175 0.81 -15.30 -13.80
N ALA A 176 0.19 -14.67 -12.79
CA ALA A 176 -0.08 -13.23 -12.79
C ALA A 176 1.21 -12.38 -12.80
N ARG A 177 2.24 -12.76 -12.02
CA ARG A 177 3.57 -12.12 -12.08
C ARG A 177 4.18 -12.23 -13.49
N THR A 178 4.12 -13.41 -14.11
CA THR A 178 4.62 -13.61 -15.49
C THR A 178 3.91 -12.72 -16.52
N SER A 179 2.59 -12.57 -16.39
CA SER A 179 1.79 -11.65 -17.23
C SER A 179 2.11 -10.17 -16.97
N LEU A 180 2.35 -9.78 -15.71
CA LEU A 180 2.78 -8.42 -15.35
C LEU A 180 4.18 -8.09 -15.89
N GLU A 181 5.16 -8.97 -15.68
CA GLU A 181 6.51 -8.82 -16.20
C GLU A 181 6.54 -8.74 -17.74
N SER A 182 5.68 -9.50 -18.41
CA SER A 182 5.55 -9.46 -19.87
C SER A 182 5.02 -8.10 -20.33
N ARG A 183 3.98 -7.60 -19.66
CA ARG A 183 3.37 -6.28 -19.89
C ARG A 183 4.37 -5.13 -19.67
N GLU A 184 5.19 -5.19 -18.63
CA GLU A 184 6.26 -4.19 -18.36
C GLU A 184 7.32 -4.13 -19.46
N LYS A 185 7.53 -5.23 -20.20
CA LYS A 185 8.56 -5.35 -21.25
C LYS A 185 8.00 -5.15 -22.68
N ALA A 186 6.70 -4.90 -22.81
CA ALA A 186 5.99 -4.86 -24.09
C ALA A 186 5.95 -3.46 -24.74
N THR A 187 5.72 -3.40 -26.06
CA THR A 187 5.36 -2.11 -26.70
C THR A 187 3.97 -1.65 -26.27
N LYS A 188 3.63 -0.36 -26.46
CA LYS A 188 2.36 0.22 -25.97
C LYS A 188 1.11 -0.47 -26.54
N GLU A 189 1.17 -0.92 -27.79
CA GLU A 189 0.11 -1.66 -28.49
C GLU A 189 -0.02 -3.11 -28.00
N GLU A 190 1.09 -3.74 -27.61
CA GLU A 190 1.12 -5.09 -27.05
C GLU A 190 0.70 -5.11 -25.57
N ALA A 191 1.15 -4.12 -24.79
CA ALA A 191 0.84 -3.96 -23.38
C ALA A 191 -0.67 -3.96 -23.12
N LYS A 192 -1.49 -3.40 -24.03
CA LYS A 192 -2.96 -3.45 -23.94
C LYS A 192 -3.53 -4.88 -23.99
N LYS A 193 -3.00 -5.73 -24.87
CA LYS A 193 -3.40 -7.16 -24.94
C LYS A 193 -2.91 -7.93 -23.71
N MET A 194 -1.77 -7.54 -23.15
CA MET A 194 -1.27 -8.11 -21.91
C MET A 194 -2.04 -7.59 -20.67
N ASP A 195 -2.63 -6.38 -20.72
CA ASP A 195 -3.55 -5.86 -19.71
C ASP A 195 -4.81 -6.74 -19.62
N GLU A 196 -5.40 -7.13 -20.76
CA GLU A 196 -6.53 -8.09 -20.81
C GLU A 196 -6.15 -9.46 -20.21
N ARG A 197 -4.97 -9.99 -20.59
CA ARG A 197 -4.44 -11.26 -20.06
C ARG A 197 -4.23 -11.20 -18.55
N LEU A 198 -3.54 -10.17 -18.08
CA LEU A 198 -3.27 -9.94 -16.66
C LEU A 198 -4.57 -9.80 -15.86
N ARG A 199 -5.54 -9.03 -16.35
CA ARG A 199 -6.86 -8.90 -15.70
C ARG A 199 -7.62 -10.23 -15.60
N GLN A 200 -7.40 -11.17 -16.52
CA GLN A 200 -7.97 -12.52 -16.39
C GLN A 200 -7.20 -13.36 -15.36
N ASP A 201 -5.86 -13.30 -15.35
CA ASP A 201 -5.05 -14.01 -14.35
C ASP A 201 -5.36 -13.52 -12.92
N LEU A 202 -5.58 -12.21 -12.74
CA LEU A 202 -6.05 -11.62 -11.47
C LEU A 202 -7.45 -12.10 -11.07
N LYS A 203 -8.42 -12.18 -12.00
CA LYS A 203 -9.74 -12.76 -11.72
C LYS A 203 -9.67 -14.24 -11.31
N ASN A 204 -8.71 -14.98 -11.83
CA ASN A 204 -8.49 -16.37 -11.41
C ASN A 204 -8.00 -16.42 -9.95
N ILE A 205 -7.14 -15.49 -9.53
CA ILE A 205 -6.74 -15.32 -8.12
C ILE A 205 -7.94 -14.92 -7.25
N GLN A 206 -8.82 -14.01 -7.70
CA GLN A 206 -10.04 -13.66 -6.96
C GLN A 206 -10.95 -14.87 -6.73
N ALA A 207 -11.23 -15.65 -7.79
CA ALA A 207 -12.06 -16.84 -7.70
C ALA A 207 -11.45 -17.92 -6.79
N TYR A 208 -10.12 -17.99 -6.74
CA TYR A 208 -9.39 -18.82 -5.79
C TYR A 208 -9.52 -18.30 -4.35
N ILE A 209 -9.38 -17.00 -4.09
CA ILE A 209 -9.50 -16.45 -2.73
C ILE A 209 -10.91 -16.69 -2.18
N LYS A 210 -11.97 -16.47 -2.96
CA LYS A 210 -13.37 -16.73 -2.56
C LYS A 210 -13.71 -18.20 -2.23
N LYS A 211 -12.76 -19.12 -2.39
CA LYS A 211 -12.85 -20.54 -2.03
C LYS A 211 -12.06 -20.88 -0.75
N HIS A 212 -11.15 -20.00 -0.33
CA HIS A 212 -10.14 -20.24 0.71
C HIS A 212 -10.08 -19.17 1.83
N ALA A 213 -10.91 -18.12 1.75
CA ALA A 213 -11.18 -17.14 2.80
C ALA A 213 -12.66 -17.17 3.19
#